data_AF-A0A382WZ34-F1
#
_entry.id   AF-A0A382WZ34-F1
#
_cell.length_a   1.000
_cell.length_b   1.000
_cell.length_c   1.000
_cell.angle_alpha   90.00
_cell.angle_beta   90.00
_cell.angle_gamma   90.00
#
_symmetry.space_group_name_H-M   'P 1'
#
loop_
_entity.id
_entity.type
_entity.pdbx_description
1 polymer ?
#
loop_
_entity_poly.entity_id
_entity_poly.type
_entity_poly.pdbx_seq_one_letter_code
_entity_poly.pdbx_strand_id
1 'polypeptide(L)'
;ALILQRLLKDGPNYKPGGLHSLACMIFLSDYMRDRRCSEMLYRSFADEIEEDFARIFDDKQNHSTFNQMIVYLSGEGTTIGFPHDTWADVLQGTGRNNPLRADIQTIKLKFADKKYEDVYKKQAVTGAWDTTVSRYNKNIIREKDAFLSMVDTLTYNYTLSDLEKLGVDVEMMREVSSLNSDLPIAARVLSRIQAARPTQVTQIINIQHSVISKSTLEFSKDNVNVESSVITDSELDEEDLKTAKHSLVVDSKKK
;
A
#
# COMPACT_ATOMS: atom_id res chain seq x y z
N ALA A 1 -5.56 20.05 -24.50
CA ALA A 1 -4.19 20.17 -25.07
C ALA A 1 -3.41 21.41 -24.60
N LEU A 2 -3.99 22.62 -24.59
CA LEU A 2 -3.25 23.87 -24.30
C LEU A 2 -2.71 24.02 -22.86
N ILE A 3 -3.41 23.51 -21.84
CA ILE A 3 -3.00 23.71 -20.43
C ILE A 3 -1.73 22.90 -20.10
N LEU A 4 -1.74 21.60 -20.37
CA LEU A 4 -0.56 20.73 -20.19
C LEU A 4 0.66 21.24 -20.99
N GLN A 5 0.43 21.69 -22.22
CA GLN A 5 1.51 22.25 -23.03
C GLN A 5 2.09 23.52 -22.37
N ARG A 6 1.25 24.45 -21.88
CA ARG A 6 1.70 25.66 -21.18
C ARG A 6 2.36 25.38 -19.83
N LEU A 7 2.05 24.25 -19.22
CA LEU A 7 2.70 23.81 -17.99
C LEU A 7 4.17 23.45 -18.27
N LEU A 8 4.40 22.66 -19.31
CA LEU A 8 5.71 22.08 -19.64
C LEU A 8 6.57 22.93 -20.58
N LYS A 9 5.94 23.76 -21.41
CA LYS A 9 6.57 24.50 -22.51
C LYS A 9 6.32 26.00 -22.40
N ASP A 10 7.26 26.78 -22.94
CA ASP A 10 7.11 28.19 -23.23
C ASP A 10 7.29 28.40 -24.75
N GLY A 11 6.19 28.67 -25.44
CA GLY A 11 6.13 28.61 -26.90
C GLY A 11 6.51 27.23 -27.46
N PRO A 12 7.48 27.14 -28.39
CA PRO A 12 7.92 25.87 -28.95
C PRO A 12 8.87 25.08 -28.03
N ASN A 13 9.50 25.74 -27.06
CA ASN A 13 10.58 25.18 -26.24
C ASN A 13 10.07 24.67 -24.90
N TYR A 14 10.77 23.70 -24.32
CA TYR A 14 10.50 23.23 -22.97
C TYR A 14 11.01 24.24 -21.93
N LYS A 15 10.25 24.41 -20.85
CA LYS A 15 10.76 25.04 -19.63
C LYS A 15 11.83 24.12 -19.02
N PRO A 16 12.73 24.63 -18.16
CA PRO A 16 13.61 23.78 -17.38
C PRO A 16 12.82 22.68 -16.65
N GLY A 17 13.23 21.42 -16.80
CA GLY A 17 12.57 20.24 -16.24
C GLY A 17 11.23 19.88 -16.87
N GLY A 18 10.89 20.47 -18.02
CA GLY A 18 9.64 20.21 -18.72
C GLY A 18 9.60 18.84 -19.41
N LEU A 19 10.72 18.35 -19.94
CA LEU A 19 10.81 16.99 -20.49
C LEU A 19 10.86 15.97 -19.37
N HIS A 20 11.60 16.26 -18.30
CA HIS A 20 11.64 15.41 -17.10
C HIS A 20 10.25 15.25 -16.47
N SER A 21 9.51 16.36 -16.35
CA SER A 21 8.12 16.35 -15.87
C SER A 21 7.20 15.56 -16.81
N LEU A 22 7.38 15.66 -18.14
CA LEU A 22 6.64 14.86 -19.11
C LEU A 22 6.90 13.36 -18.92
N ALA A 23 8.16 12.98 -18.67
CA ALA A 23 8.50 11.59 -18.40
C ALA A 23 7.80 11.08 -17.13
N CYS A 24 7.77 11.85 -16.05
CA CYS A 24 7.02 11.49 -14.84
C CYS A 24 5.51 11.35 -15.12
N MET A 25 4.93 12.18 -15.98
CA MET A 25 3.52 12.03 -16.34
C MET A 25 3.26 10.76 -17.16
N ILE A 26 4.21 10.32 -17.99
CA ILE A 26 4.14 9.03 -18.68
C ILE A 26 4.14 7.88 -17.66
N PHE A 27 4.94 7.93 -16.59
CA PHE A 27 4.90 6.95 -15.49
C PHE A 27 3.49 6.80 -14.94
N LEU A 28 2.87 7.91 -14.56
CA LEU A 28 1.53 7.91 -14.00
C LEU A 28 0.50 7.36 -14.98
N SER A 29 0.61 7.70 -16.26
CA SER A 29 -0.33 7.29 -17.32
C SER A 29 -0.25 5.80 -17.66
N ASP A 30 0.97 5.26 -17.75
CA ASP A 30 1.20 3.97 -18.41
C ASP A 30 1.53 2.85 -17.42
N TYR A 31 2.03 3.19 -16.23
CA TYR A 31 2.57 2.22 -15.28
C TYR A 31 1.82 2.18 -13.95
N MET A 32 0.89 3.10 -13.71
CA MET A 32 0.04 3.14 -12.52
C MET A 32 -1.42 2.85 -12.90
N ARG A 33 -2.03 1.90 -12.18
CA ARG A 33 -3.46 1.58 -12.31
C ARG A 33 -4.31 2.79 -11.94
N ASP A 34 -5.41 2.95 -12.66
CA ASP A 34 -6.31 4.11 -12.60
C ASP A 34 -5.62 5.48 -12.76
N ARG A 35 -4.38 5.49 -13.25
CA ARG A 35 -3.60 6.70 -13.51
C ARG A 35 -3.47 7.58 -12.26
N ARG A 36 -3.36 6.94 -11.09
CA ARG A 36 -3.28 7.57 -9.76
C ARG A 36 -2.20 6.93 -8.90
N CYS A 37 -1.54 7.73 -8.07
CA CYS A 37 -0.59 7.24 -7.07
C CYS A 37 -0.41 8.23 -5.92
N SER A 38 0.24 7.80 -4.84
CA SER A 38 0.68 8.71 -3.78
C SER A 38 1.69 9.73 -4.32
N GLU A 39 1.64 10.95 -3.78
CA GLU A 39 2.62 11.99 -4.13
C GLU A 39 4.06 11.54 -3.78
N MET A 40 4.22 10.79 -2.69
CA MET A 40 5.53 10.30 -2.24
C MET A 40 6.18 9.38 -3.28
N LEU A 41 5.41 8.41 -3.80
CA LEU A 41 5.91 7.49 -4.81
C LEU A 41 6.26 8.22 -6.11
N TYR A 42 5.45 9.21 -6.48
CA TYR A 42 5.70 9.99 -7.68
C TYR A 42 6.95 10.86 -7.57
N ARG A 43 7.17 11.50 -6.41
CA ARG A 43 8.41 12.26 -6.14
C ARG A 43 9.63 11.34 -6.16
N SER A 44 9.55 10.20 -5.47
CA SER A 44 10.65 9.23 -5.48
C SER A 44 10.96 8.76 -6.90
N PHE A 45 9.95 8.47 -7.71
CA PHE A 45 10.17 8.11 -9.12
C PHE A 45 10.87 9.22 -9.90
N ALA A 46 10.46 10.47 -9.71
CA ALA A 46 11.05 11.62 -10.37
C ALA A 46 12.55 11.78 -10.03
N ASP A 47 12.93 11.45 -8.80
CA ASP A 47 14.32 11.48 -8.33
C ASP A 47 15.11 10.29 -8.91
N GLU A 48 14.56 9.07 -8.92
CA GLU A 48 15.23 7.87 -9.45
C GLU A 48 15.60 7.98 -10.94
N ILE A 49 14.78 8.67 -11.75
CA ILE A 49 15.07 8.81 -13.18
C ILE A 49 16.07 9.94 -13.49
N GLU A 50 16.36 10.83 -12.54
CA GLU A 50 16.98 12.14 -12.82
C GLU A 50 18.33 12.03 -13.53
N GLU A 51 19.25 11.21 -13.01
CA GLU A 51 20.62 11.11 -13.52
C GLU A 51 20.64 10.63 -14.97
N ASP A 52 19.90 9.57 -15.26
CA ASP A 52 19.82 9.03 -16.61
C ASP A 52 19.04 9.93 -17.56
N PHE A 53 18.01 10.61 -17.05
CA PHE A 53 17.23 11.55 -17.86
C PHE A 53 18.09 12.75 -18.28
N ALA A 54 18.89 13.29 -17.36
CA ALA A 54 19.87 14.34 -17.65
C ALA A 54 20.88 13.89 -18.70
N ARG A 55 21.38 12.65 -18.61
CA ARG A 55 22.35 12.10 -19.57
C ARG A 55 21.76 11.90 -20.98
N ILE A 56 20.49 11.52 -21.09
CA ILE A 56 19.86 11.14 -22.38
C ILE A 56 19.21 12.34 -23.06
N PHE A 57 18.61 13.25 -22.28
CA PHE A 57 17.77 14.34 -22.78
C PHE A 57 18.32 15.74 -22.49
N ASP A 58 19.44 15.86 -21.77
CA ASP A 58 20.01 17.14 -21.32
C ASP A 58 18.97 18.01 -20.56
N ASP A 59 18.07 17.34 -19.84
CA ASP A 59 17.07 17.96 -18.98
C ASP A 59 17.02 17.22 -17.64
N LYS A 60 16.74 17.94 -16.56
CA LYS A 60 16.69 17.40 -15.21
C LYS A 60 15.53 17.99 -14.45
N GLN A 61 15.23 17.46 -13.28
CA GLN A 61 14.13 17.97 -12.48
C GLN A 61 14.33 19.46 -12.19
N ASN A 62 13.26 20.25 -12.37
CA ASN A 62 13.22 21.64 -11.94
C ASN A 62 12.12 21.80 -10.90
N HIS A 63 12.48 22.25 -9.70
CA HIS A 63 11.56 22.35 -8.58
C HIS A 63 10.30 23.19 -8.88
N SER A 64 10.42 24.29 -9.64
CA SER A 64 9.28 25.14 -9.97
C SER A 64 8.32 24.45 -10.94
N THR A 65 8.85 23.97 -12.07
CA THR A 65 8.06 23.27 -13.10
C THR A 65 7.43 22.00 -12.53
N PHE A 66 8.20 21.22 -11.76
CA PHE A 66 7.75 19.97 -11.18
C PHE A 66 6.64 20.21 -10.15
N ASN A 67 6.76 21.18 -9.25
CA ASN A 67 5.69 21.45 -8.29
C ASN A 67 4.44 22.05 -8.94
N GLN A 68 4.56 22.87 -9.98
CA GLN A 68 3.39 23.31 -10.76
C GLN A 68 2.68 22.11 -11.39
N MET A 69 3.44 21.11 -11.85
CA MET A 69 2.90 19.88 -12.39
C MET A 69 2.25 19.01 -11.30
N ILE A 70 2.85 18.90 -10.11
CA ILE A 70 2.19 18.27 -8.96
C ILE A 70 0.87 18.96 -8.67
N VAL A 71 0.83 20.29 -8.53
CA VAL A 71 -0.43 21.04 -8.29
C VAL A 71 -1.47 20.77 -9.36
N TYR A 72 -1.06 20.63 -10.61
CA TYR A 72 -1.96 20.29 -11.71
C TYR A 72 -2.50 18.86 -11.62
N LEU A 73 -1.69 17.91 -11.13
CA LEU A 73 -2.06 16.51 -10.90
C LEU A 73 -2.65 16.27 -9.51
N SER A 74 -2.60 17.23 -8.60
CA SER A 74 -3.06 17.04 -7.23
C SER A 74 -4.55 16.77 -7.24
N GLY A 75 -4.94 15.60 -6.73
CA GLY A 75 -6.32 15.24 -6.47
C GLY A 75 -6.70 15.57 -5.02
N GLU A 76 -7.55 14.73 -4.44
CA GLU A 76 -7.89 14.82 -3.01
C GLU A 76 -6.76 14.27 -2.13
N GLY A 77 -6.34 15.07 -1.14
CA GLY A 77 -5.38 14.66 -0.11
C GLY A 77 -3.95 14.48 -0.62
N THR A 78 -3.33 13.34 -0.29
CA THR A 78 -1.93 13.00 -0.61
C THR A 78 -1.77 12.17 -1.88
N THR A 79 -2.83 12.10 -2.70
CA THR A 79 -2.88 11.34 -3.95
C THR A 79 -2.82 12.29 -5.13
N ILE A 80 -2.04 11.91 -6.16
CA ILE A 80 -2.01 12.59 -7.45
C ILE A 80 -2.71 11.73 -8.52
N GLY A 81 -3.25 12.38 -9.55
CA GLY A 81 -3.95 11.78 -10.67
C GLY A 81 -4.21 12.80 -11.77
N PHE A 82 -4.55 12.36 -12.97
CA PHE A 82 -4.95 13.31 -14.01
C PHE A 82 -6.30 13.94 -13.67
N PRO A 83 -6.45 15.27 -13.74
CA PRO A 83 -7.73 15.93 -13.45
C PRO A 83 -8.81 15.60 -14.48
N HIS A 84 -8.41 15.15 -15.69
CA HIS A 84 -9.31 14.68 -16.73
C HIS A 84 -8.69 13.50 -17.49
N ASP A 85 -9.46 12.43 -17.71
CA ASP A 85 -9.00 11.20 -18.40
C ASP A 85 -8.39 11.45 -19.78
N THR A 86 -8.90 12.49 -20.46
CA THR A 86 -8.41 12.92 -21.78
C THR A 86 -6.91 13.24 -21.83
N TRP A 87 -6.27 13.57 -20.69
CA TRP A 87 -4.83 13.82 -20.66
C TRP A 87 -3.98 12.57 -20.64
N ALA A 88 -4.41 11.56 -19.91
CA ALA A 88 -3.77 10.26 -19.98
C ALA A 88 -3.95 9.65 -21.38
N ASP A 89 -5.11 9.84 -22.02
CA ASP A 89 -5.31 9.40 -23.40
C ASP A 89 -4.34 10.11 -24.37
N VAL A 90 -4.11 11.42 -24.18
CA VAL A 90 -3.11 12.19 -24.93
C VAL A 90 -1.70 11.63 -24.71
N LEU A 91 -1.32 11.30 -23.47
CA LEU A 91 -0.01 10.70 -23.15
C LEU A 91 0.15 9.29 -23.71
N GLN A 92 -0.94 8.55 -23.84
CA GLN A 92 -0.99 7.23 -24.51
C GLN A 92 -0.97 7.35 -26.05
N GLY A 93 -0.92 8.56 -26.60
CA GLY A 93 -0.80 8.80 -28.04
C GLY A 93 -2.14 8.94 -28.77
N THR A 94 -3.24 9.09 -28.03
CA THR A 94 -4.58 9.32 -28.57
C THR A 94 -4.72 10.77 -29.05
N GLY A 95 -5.38 10.96 -30.21
CA GLY A 95 -5.63 12.27 -30.81
C GLY A 95 -4.74 12.57 -32.03
N ARG A 96 -5.37 13.01 -33.13
CA ARG A 96 -4.69 13.27 -34.43
C ARG A 96 -3.64 14.39 -34.37
N ASN A 97 -3.79 15.36 -33.46
CA ASN A 97 -2.94 16.55 -33.35
C ASN A 97 -2.30 16.69 -31.96
N ASN A 98 -1.76 15.61 -31.38
CA ASN A 98 -1.09 15.69 -30.09
C ASN A 98 0.28 16.41 -30.23
N PRO A 99 0.45 17.61 -29.64
CA PRO A 99 1.68 18.40 -29.77
C PRO A 99 2.90 17.81 -29.05
N LEU A 100 2.70 16.79 -28.20
CA LEU A 100 3.75 16.12 -27.42
C LEU A 100 4.10 14.73 -28.00
N ARG A 101 3.44 14.29 -29.08
CA ARG A 101 3.53 12.91 -29.58
C ARG A 101 4.97 12.48 -29.88
N ALA A 102 5.74 13.31 -30.55
CA ALA A 102 7.12 13.02 -30.92
C ALA A 102 8.01 12.87 -29.68
N ASP A 103 7.85 13.76 -28.70
CA ASP A 103 8.60 13.74 -27.45
C ASP A 103 8.22 12.52 -26.59
N ILE A 104 6.93 12.19 -26.47
CA ILE A 104 6.45 10.98 -25.78
C ILE A 104 7.05 9.73 -26.40
N GLN A 105 7.01 9.60 -27.72
CA GLN A 105 7.59 8.45 -28.42
C GLN A 105 9.11 8.36 -28.20
N THR A 106 9.79 9.50 -28.22
CA THR A 106 11.24 9.55 -27.97
C THR A 106 11.58 9.15 -26.54
N ILE A 107 10.80 9.62 -25.54
CA ILE A 107 10.95 9.22 -24.14
C ILE A 107 10.76 7.71 -24.02
N LYS A 108 9.65 7.15 -24.52
CA LYS A 108 9.39 5.70 -24.45
C LYS A 108 10.50 4.87 -25.13
N LEU A 109 10.99 5.32 -26.28
CA LEU A 109 12.04 4.64 -27.04
C LEU A 109 13.40 4.69 -26.34
N LYS A 110 13.87 5.88 -25.96
CA LYS A 110 15.21 6.09 -25.40
C LYS A 110 15.29 5.75 -23.91
N PHE A 111 14.18 5.90 -23.20
CA PHE A 111 14.01 5.60 -21.78
C PHE A 111 13.31 4.23 -21.60
N ALA A 112 13.72 3.26 -22.44
CA ALA A 112 13.14 1.95 -22.69
C ALA A 112 12.22 1.38 -21.58
N ASP A 113 11.02 0.94 -21.98
CA ASP A 113 9.98 0.38 -21.11
C ASP A 113 10.49 -0.62 -20.06
N LYS A 114 11.49 -1.45 -20.44
CA LYS A 114 12.08 -2.43 -19.54
C LYS A 114 12.82 -1.81 -18.35
N LYS A 115 13.60 -0.74 -18.55
CA LYS A 115 14.31 -0.05 -17.45
C LYS A 115 13.32 0.71 -16.56
N TYR A 116 12.26 1.22 -17.18
CA TYR A 116 11.15 1.89 -16.50
C TYR A 116 10.51 1.01 -15.44
N GLU A 117 10.11 -0.20 -15.83
CA GLU A 117 9.42 -1.13 -14.94
C GLU A 117 10.36 -1.95 -14.07
N ASP A 118 11.50 -2.42 -14.61
CA ASP A 118 12.40 -3.31 -13.87
C ASP A 118 13.31 -2.60 -12.86
N VAL A 119 13.58 -1.31 -13.07
CA VAL A 119 14.56 -0.55 -12.28
C VAL A 119 13.87 0.62 -11.58
N TYR A 120 13.50 1.67 -12.31
CA TYR A 120 13.06 2.93 -11.70
C TYR A 120 11.78 2.77 -10.88
N LYS A 121 10.77 2.08 -11.42
CA LYS A 121 9.51 1.83 -10.70
C LYS A 121 9.74 1.08 -9.38
N LYS A 122 10.65 0.10 -9.37
CA LYS A 122 10.97 -0.70 -8.18
C LYS A 122 11.79 0.09 -7.16
N GLN A 123 12.81 0.81 -7.61
CA GLN A 123 13.63 1.66 -6.73
C GLN A 123 12.80 2.78 -6.11
N ALA A 124 11.89 3.38 -6.88
CA ALA A 124 10.96 4.39 -6.39
C ALA A 124 10.06 3.88 -5.27
N VAL A 125 9.66 2.59 -5.31
CA VAL A 125 8.90 1.97 -4.21
C VAL A 125 9.74 1.94 -2.94
N THR A 126 10.99 1.48 -3.02
CA THR A 126 11.89 1.42 -1.86
C THR A 126 12.14 2.80 -1.27
N GLY A 127 12.54 3.79 -2.09
CA GLY A 127 12.81 5.15 -1.61
C GLY A 127 11.58 5.84 -1.02
N ALA A 128 10.41 5.67 -1.64
CA ALA A 128 9.16 6.21 -1.14
C ALA A 128 8.68 5.50 0.13
N TRP A 129 8.90 4.19 0.26
CA TRP A 129 8.54 3.42 1.44
C TRP A 129 9.36 3.86 2.65
N ASP A 130 10.68 3.89 2.53
CA ASP A 130 11.59 4.28 3.61
C ASP A 130 11.28 5.70 4.11
N THR A 131 11.02 6.62 3.17
CA THR A 131 10.65 7.99 3.51
C THR A 131 9.30 8.05 4.21
N THR A 132 8.30 7.31 3.72
CA THR A 132 6.96 7.23 4.31
C THR A 132 7.01 6.69 5.74
N VAL A 133 7.70 5.57 5.96
CA VAL A 133 7.86 4.94 7.28
C VAL A 133 8.61 5.86 8.24
N SER A 134 9.70 6.48 7.78
CA SER A 134 10.47 7.43 8.59
C SER A 134 9.61 8.61 9.06
N ARG A 135 8.76 9.16 8.19
CA ARG A 135 7.84 10.25 8.54
C ARG A 135 6.75 9.78 9.49
N TYR A 136 6.12 8.64 9.19
CA TYR A 136 5.08 8.04 10.03
C TYR A 136 5.57 7.80 11.46
N ASN A 137 6.75 7.21 11.62
CA ASN A 137 7.33 6.94 12.94
C ASN A 137 7.68 8.21 13.72
N LYS A 138 7.97 9.33 13.03
CA LYS A 138 8.21 10.64 13.67
C LYS A 138 6.92 11.28 14.18
N ASN A 139 5.81 11.14 13.46
CA ASN A 139 4.52 11.69 13.86
C ASN A 139 3.35 10.91 13.28
N ILE A 140 2.95 9.86 14.00
CA ILE A 140 1.91 8.90 13.59
C ILE A 140 0.59 9.59 13.27
N ILE A 141 0.17 10.55 14.09
CA ILE A 141 -1.15 11.21 13.95
C ILE A 141 -1.17 12.06 12.67
N ARG A 142 -0.12 12.85 12.45
CA ARG A 142 -0.03 13.76 11.29
C ARG A 142 0.15 13.02 9.98
N GLU A 143 0.98 11.99 9.98
CA GLU A 143 1.41 11.31 8.75
C GLU A 143 0.55 10.08 8.42
N LYS A 144 -0.47 9.77 9.23
CA LYS A 144 -1.42 8.67 9.03
C LYS A 144 -1.99 8.66 7.61
N ASP A 145 -2.53 9.79 7.14
CA ASP A 145 -3.22 9.83 5.84
C ASP A 145 -2.24 9.69 4.67
N ALA A 146 -1.01 10.21 4.83
CA ALA A 146 0.07 10.01 3.87
C ALA A 146 0.50 8.53 3.81
N PHE A 147 0.64 7.89 4.97
CA PHE A 147 0.96 6.46 5.06
C PHE A 147 -0.13 5.61 4.40
N LEU A 148 -1.39 5.79 4.78
CA LEU A 148 -2.51 5.00 4.22
C LEU A 148 -2.66 5.21 2.72
N SER A 149 -2.44 6.42 2.20
CA SER A 149 -2.42 6.70 0.76
C SER A 149 -1.29 5.98 0.02
N MET A 150 -0.09 5.95 0.63
CA MET A 150 1.03 5.17 0.10
C MET A 150 0.70 3.69 0.05
N VAL A 151 0.16 3.14 1.14
CA VAL A 151 -0.21 1.71 1.23
C VAL A 151 -1.33 1.35 0.26
N ASP A 152 -2.34 2.20 0.11
CA ASP A 152 -3.41 2.02 -0.90
C ASP A 152 -2.83 2.01 -2.32
N THR A 153 -1.90 2.92 -2.62
CA THR A 153 -1.19 2.94 -3.91
C THR A 153 -0.41 1.64 -4.13
N LEU A 154 0.35 1.17 -3.14
CA LEU A 154 1.18 -0.02 -3.26
C LEU A 154 0.35 -1.28 -3.45
N THR A 155 -0.64 -1.52 -2.58
CA THR A 155 -1.52 -2.70 -2.66
C THR A 155 -2.37 -2.75 -3.92
N TYR A 156 -2.62 -1.59 -4.54
CA TYR A 156 -3.37 -1.53 -5.78
C TYR A 156 -2.51 -1.77 -7.02
N ASN A 157 -1.24 -1.38 -6.99
CA ASN A 157 -0.36 -1.44 -8.16
C ASN A 157 0.56 -2.68 -8.20
N TYR A 158 0.85 -3.29 -7.05
CA TYR A 158 1.82 -4.37 -6.89
C TYR A 158 1.23 -5.59 -6.17
N THR A 159 1.80 -6.76 -6.40
CA THR A 159 1.49 -7.94 -5.59
C THR A 159 2.20 -7.84 -4.24
N LEU A 160 1.63 -8.45 -3.18
CA LEU A 160 2.28 -8.44 -1.86
C LEU A 160 3.67 -9.07 -1.89
N SER A 161 3.85 -10.15 -2.66
CA SER A 161 5.17 -10.81 -2.79
C SER A 161 6.21 -9.91 -3.45
N ASP A 162 5.81 -9.08 -4.43
CA ASP A 162 6.73 -8.13 -5.04
C ASP A 162 7.08 -7.00 -4.06
N LEU A 163 6.12 -6.52 -3.28
CA LEU A 163 6.36 -5.52 -2.24
C LEU A 163 7.36 -6.03 -1.18
N GLU A 164 7.21 -7.26 -0.71
CA GLU A 164 8.13 -7.87 0.26
C GLU A 164 9.57 -7.96 -0.30
N LYS A 165 9.72 -8.34 -1.58
CA LYS A 165 11.05 -8.37 -2.24
C LYS A 165 11.68 -6.98 -2.36
N LEU A 166 10.88 -5.92 -2.37
CA LEU A 166 11.33 -4.54 -2.42
C LEU A 166 11.60 -3.94 -1.03
N GLY A 167 11.49 -4.74 0.03
CA GLY A 167 11.71 -4.32 1.41
C GLY A 167 10.52 -3.62 2.06
N VAL A 168 9.33 -3.69 1.45
CA VAL A 168 8.12 -3.12 2.03
C VAL A 168 7.60 -4.05 3.13
N ASP A 169 7.39 -3.49 4.32
CA ASP A 169 6.86 -4.22 5.46
C ASP A 169 5.33 -4.37 5.35
N VAL A 170 4.90 -5.48 4.77
CA VAL A 170 3.48 -5.82 4.59
C VAL A 170 2.76 -6.02 5.92
N GLU A 171 3.47 -6.40 6.98
CA GLU A 171 2.86 -6.56 8.30
C GLU A 171 2.56 -5.21 8.92
N MET A 172 3.49 -4.25 8.84
CA MET A 172 3.22 -2.86 9.22
C MET A 172 2.03 -2.27 8.44
N MET A 173 1.95 -2.52 7.12
CA MET A 173 0.79 -2.09 6.31
C MET A 173 -0.52 -2.64 6.88
N ARG A 174 -0.54 -3.92 7.25
CA ARG A 174 -1.71 -4.60 7.82
C ARG A 174 -2.08 -4.04 9.19
N GLU A 175 -1.10 -3.89 10.09
CA GLU A 175 -1.30 -3.39 11.45
C GLU A 175 -1.84 -1.97 11.45
N VAL A 176 -1.19 -1.06 10.73
CA VAL A 176 -1.63 0.35 10.65
C VAL A 176 -3.00 0.46 10.02
N SER A 177 -3.29 -0.32 8.97
CA SER A 177 -4.63 -0.33 8.35
C SER A 177 -5.69 -0.91 9.30
N SER A 178 -5.35 -1.91 10.10
CA SER A 178 -6.26 -2.49 11.10
C SER A 178 -6.55 -1.52 12.23
N LEU A 179 -5.57 -0.76 12.70
CA LEU A 179 -5.74 0.25 13.75
C LEU A 179 -6.62 1.44 13.31
N ASN A 180 -6.73 1.66 12.00
CA ASN A 180 -7.47 2.77 11.41
C ASN A 180 -8.64 2.27 10.55
N SER A 181 -9.19 1.08 10.83
CA SER A 181 -10.21 0.43 10.01
C SER A 181 -11.53 1.20 9.91
N ASP A 182 -11.74 2.18 10.77
CA ASP A 182 -12.84 3.15 10.70
C ASP A 182 -12.74 4.05 9.45
N LEU A 183 -11.54 4.23 8.90
CA LEU A 183 -11.32 4.98 7.66
C LEU A 183 -11.59 4.10 6.44
N PRO A 184 -12.37 4.58 5.44
CA PRO A 184 -12.67 3.81 4.23
C PRO A 184 -11.42 3.34 3.46
N ILE A 185 -10.37 4.16 3.41
CA ILE A 185 -9.11 3.82 2.74
C ILE A 185 -8.40 2.66 3.43
N ALA A 186 -8.36 2.66 4.76
CA ALA A 186 -7.71 1.62 5.55
C ALA A 186 -8.48 0.30 5.48
N ALA A 187 -9.82 0.35 5.57
CA ALA A 187 -10.67 -0.82 5.40
C ALA A 187 -10.48 -1.48 4.02
N ARG A 188 -10.41 -0.67 2.96
CA ARG A 188 -10.15 -1.14 1.59
C ARG A 188 -8.78 -1.79 1.47
N VAL A 189 -7.74 -1.16 1.99
CA VAL A 189 -6.38 -1.70 2.00
C VAL A 189 -6.33 -3.03 2.74
N LEU A 190 -6.90 -3.09 3.94
CA LEU A 190 -6.91 -4.28 4.77
C LEU A 190 -7.61 -5.45 4.05
N SER A 191 -8.74 -5.18 3.38
CA SER A 191 -9.44 -6.16 2.56
C SER A 191 -8.56 -6.71 1.44
N ARG A 192 -7.81 -5.87 0.72
CA ARG A 192 -6.88 -6.34 -0.32
C ARG A 192 -5.75 -7.20 0.25
N ILE A 193 -5.19 -6.80 1.39
CA ILE A 193 -4.12 -7.57 2.06
C ILE A 193 -4.63 -8.95 2.48
N GLN A 194 -5.81 -9.00 3.09
CA GLN A 194 -6.44 -10.25 3.54
C GLN A 194 -6.82 -11.17 2.38
N ALA A 195 -7.33 -10.61 1.28
CA ALA A 195 -7.70 -11.38 0.09
C ALA A 195 -6.47 -11.98 -0.63
N ALA A 196 -5.31 -11.32 -0.54
CA ALA A 196 -4.08 -11.77 -1.16
C ALA A 196 -3.31 -12.80 -0.32
N ARG A 197 -3.55 -12.88 0.99
CA ARG A 197 -3.04 -13.98 1.81
C ARG A 197 -3.95 -15.20 1.57
N PRO A 198 -3.42 -16.37 1.17
CA PRO A 198 -4.21 -17.58 1.21
C PRO A 198 -4.74 -17.70 2.63
N THR A 199 -6.04 -17.90 2.78
CA THR A 199 -6.64 -18.24 4.06
C THR A 199 -5.82 -19.42 4.58
N GLN A 200 -4.95 -19.20 5.57
CA GLN A 200 -4.73 -20.24 6.55
C GLN A 200 -6.15 -20.63 6.92
N VAL A 201 -6.51 -21.88 6.60
CA VAL A 201 -7.81 -22.45 6.87
C VAL A 201 -8.18 -21.99 8.28
N THR A 202 -9.02 -20.97 8.38
CA THR A 202 -9.71 -20.67 9.62
C THR A 202 -10.66 -21.83 9.72
N GLN A 203 -10.18 -22.93 10.33
CA GLN A 203 -11.08 -23.91 10.90
C GLN A 203 -11.91 -23.10 11.89
N ILE A 204 -13.08 -22.65 11.44
CA ILE A 204 -14.09 -22.14 12.33
C ILE A 204 -14.48 -23.37 13.15
N ILE A 205 -13.84 -23.54 14.30
CA ILE A 205 -14.28 -24.51 15.29
C ILE A 205 -15.58 -23.92 15.84
N ASN A 206 -16.70 -24.34 15.26
CA ASN A 206 -18.01 -24.11 15.86
C ASN A 206 -18.07 -24.94 17.15
N ILE A 207 -17.61 -24.38 18.26
CA ILE A 207 -17.81 -24.97 19.57
C ILE A 207 -19.26 -24.70 19.96
N GLN A 208 -20.15 -25.63 19.63
CA GLN A 208 -21.47 -25.66 20.27
C GLN A 208 -21.26 -26.13 21.71
N HIS A 209 -21.22 -25.19 22.66
CA HIS A 209 -21.41 -25.51 24.06
C HIS A 209 -22.85 -25.98 24.24
N SER A 210 -23.08 -27.29 24.18
CA SER A 210 -24.31 -27.86 24.71
C SER A 210 -24.25 -27.71 26.23
N VAL A 211 -24.89 -26.66 26.75
CA VAL A 211 -25.15 -26.56 28.18
C VAL A 211 -26.21 -27.61 28.50
N ILE A 212 -25.77 -28.80 28.90
CA ILE A 212 -26.64 -29.75 29.58
C ILE A 212 -26.94 -29.11 30.95
N SER A 213 -28.04 -28.35 31.01
CA SER A 213 -28.69 -28.08 32.29
C SER A 213 -28.95 -29.43 32.92
N LYS A 214 -28.33 -29.70 34.08
CA LYS A 214 -28.73 -30.81 34.95
C LYS A 214 -30.16 -30.51 35.43
N SER A 215 -31.15 -30.88 34.61
CA SER A 215 -32.50 -31.10 35.10
C SER A 215 -32.42 -32.31 36.02
N THR A 216 -32.77 -32.12 37.29
CA THR A 216 -32.97 -33.22 38.25
C THR A 216 -34.11 -34.07 37.71
N LEU A 217 -33.77 -35.16 37.03
CA LEU A 217 -34.74 -36.16 36.58
C LEU A 217 -34.96 -37.12 37.76
N GLU A 218 -36.13 -37.03 38.40
CA GLU A 218 -36.62 -38.07 39.30
C GLU A 218 -36.98 -39.30 38.46
N PHE A 219 -36.08 -40.27 38.42
CA PHE A 219 -36.35 -41.57 37.80
C PHE A 219 -37.13 -42.43 38.78
N SER A 220 -38.44 -42.54 38.56
CA SER A 220 -39.20 -43.68 39.05
C SER A 220 -38.70 -44.93 38.32
N LYS A 221 -38.46 -45.98 39.12
CA LYS A 221 -37.93 -47.30 38.76
C LYS A 221 -38.28 -47.71 37.33
N ASP A 222 -37.28 -47.73 36.46
CA ASP A 222 -37.02 -48.83 35.52
C ASP A 222 -35.67 -48.60 34.81
N ASN A 223 -34.95 -49.70 34.61
CA ASN A 223 -33.56 -49.76 34.17
C ASN A 223 -33.34 -49.06 32.81
N VAL A 224 -32.49 -48.03 32.78
CA VAL A 224 -31.89 -47.53 31.54
C VAL A 224 -30.37 -47.52 31.70
N ASN A 225 -29.70 -48.38 30.94
CA ASN A 225 -28.25 -48.40 30.80
C ASN A 225 -27.83 -47.21 29.94
N VAL A 226 -27.02 -46.30 30.50
CA VAL A 226 -26.41 -45.20 29.75
C VAL A 226 -24.95 -45.55 29.52
N GLU A 227 -24.63 -46.05 28.33
CA GLU A 227 -23.24 -46.10 27.86
C GLU A 227 -22.81 -44.69 27.44
N SER A 228 -22.11 -43.97 28.32
CA SER A 228 -21.36 -42.78 27.94
C SER A 228 -19.87 -43.08 28.05
N SER A 229 -19.21 -43.26 26.92
CA SER A 229 -17.75 -43.27 26.81
C SER A 229 -17.34 -42.12 25.90
N VAL A 230 -16.77 -41.08 26.51
CA VAL A 230 -15.70 -40.29 25.90
C VAL A 230 -14.66 -40.10 26.99
N ILE A 231 -13.61 -40.91 26.93
CA ILE A 231 -12.39 -40.73 27.71
C ILE A 231 -11.63 -39.60 27.00
N THR A 232 -11.49 -38.45 27.65
CA THR A 232 -10.47 -37.49 27.28
C THR A 232 -9.21 -37.85 28.07
N ASP A 233 -8.27 -38.54 27.41
CA ASP A 233 -6.90 -38.66 27.93
C ASP A 233 -6.23 -37.28 27.81
N SER A 234 -6.39 -36.49 28.87
CA SER A 234 -5.53 -35.35 29.13
C SER A 234 -4.49 -35.80 30.16
N GLU A 235 -3.37 -36.37 29.71
CA GLU A 235 -2.17 -36.44 30.53
C GLU A 235 -1.61 -35.01 30.65
N LEU A 236 -2.07 -34.31 31.68
CA LEU A 236 -1.40 -33.13 32.23
C LEU A 236 -0.86 -33.58 33.58
N ASP A 237 0.44 -33.85 33.63
CA ASP A 237 1.14 -34.18 34.87
C ASP A 237 1.03 -33.01 35.86
N GLU A 238 0.61 -33.31 37.09
CA GLU A 238 0.41 -32.35 38.18
C GLU A 238 1.69 -31.61 38.63
N GLU A 239 2.85 -31.95 38.06
CA GLU A 239 4.13 -31.27 38.30
C GLU A 239 4.23 -29.91 37.57
N ASP A 240 3.60 -29.74 36.41
CA ASP A 240 3.70 -28.51 35.60
C ASP A 240 2.86 -27.33 36.11
N LEU A 241 1.93 -27.59 37.04
CA LEU A 241 1.07 -26.55 37.63
C LEU A 241 1.68 -25.84 38.85
N LYS A 242 2.83 -26.30 39.37
CA LYS A 242 3.48 -25.69 40.55
C LYS A 242 4.51 -24.61 40.20
N THR A 243 5.08 -24.60 39.01
CA THR A 243 6.06 -23.59 38.57
C THR A 243 5.41 -22.28 38.10
N ALA A 244 4.11 -22.28 37.74
CA ALA A 244 3.42 -21.08 37.28
C ALA A 244 2.85 -20.17 38.39
N LYS A 245 2.90 -20.57 39.67
CA LYS A 245 2.32 -19.78 40.79
C LYS A 245 3.30 -18.93 41.60
N HIS A 246 4.59 -18.90 41.24
CA HIS A 246 5.61 -18.07 41.93
C HIS A 246 6.30 -17.06 40.98
N SER A 247 5.57 -16.07 40.46
CA SER A 247 6.21 -14.84 39.95
C SER A 247 5.32 -13.59 39.89
N LEU A 248 4.09 -13.62 40.41
CA LEU A 248 3.20 -12.46 40.42
C LEU A 248 2.61 -12.22 41.81
N VAL A 249 3.44 -11.72 42.74
CA VAL A 249 2.96 -10.94 43.88
C VAL A 249 3.85 -9.72 44.06
N VAL A 250 3.37 -8.60 43.50
CA VAL A 250 3.26 -7.26 44.10
C VAL A 250 4.35 -6.86 45.10
N ASP A 251 5.22 -5.93 44.71
CA ASP A 251 5.86 -5.02 45.65
C ASP A 251 5.29 -3.62 45.45
N SER A 252 4.34 -3.25 46.32
CA SER A 252 3.76 -1.92 46.41
C SER A 252 3.78 -1.48 47.87
N LYS A 253 4.73 -0.58 48.15
CA LYS A 253 4.78 0.45 49.20
C LYS A 253 4.92 -0.01 50.66
N LYS A 254 6.05 0.40 51.28
CA LYS A 254 6.09 1.50 52.27
C LYS A 254 7.52 1.79 52.78
N LYS A 255 8.01 3.00 52.52
CA LYS A 255 8.46 3.96 53.55
C LYS A 255 8.50 5.36 52.94
#